data_AF-A0A6P1GES5-F1
#
_entry.id   AF-A0A6P1GES5-F1
#
_cell.length_a   1.000
_cell.length_b   1.000
_cell.length_c   1.000
_cell.angle_alpha   90.00
_cell.angle_beta   90.00
_cell.angle_gamma   90.00
#
_symmetry.space_group_name_H-M   'P 1'
#
loop_
_entity.id
_entity.type
_entity.pdbx_description
1 polymer ?
#
loop_
_entity_poly.entity_id
_entity_poly.type
_entity_poly.pdbx_seq_one_letter_code
_entity_poly.pdbx_strand_id
1 'polypeptide(L)' 'MHASSHIDLRTFTVDVEFSSGGEPYATESYTVEAADWYRAHRDALEMSVSSPYDNVRIPNLTRRATMRAAKD' A
#
# COMPACT_ATOMS: atom_id res chain seq x y z
N MET A 1 -20.86 -17.71 26.26
CA MET A 1 -21.04 -17.67 24.78
C MET A 1 -19.94 -16.78 24.23
N HIS A 2 -18.93 -17.34 23.57
CA HIS A 2 -17.91 -16.54 22.89
C HIS A 2 -18.52 -16.02 21.58
N ALA A 3 -18.75 -14.72 21.49
CA ALA A 3 -19.07 -14.09 20.22
C ALA A 3 -17.79 -14.07 19.38
N SER A 4 -17.68 -14.97 18.41
CA SER A 4 -16.68 -14.86 17.35
C SER A 4 -17.04 -13.63 16.52
N SER A 5 -16.34 -12.51 16.73
CA SER A 5 -16.44 -11.36 15.84
C SER A 5 -15.78 -11.73 14.51
N HIS A 6 -16.57 -12.16 13.53
CA HIS A 6 -16.10 -12.25 12.16
C HIS A 6 -15.78 -10.85 11.68
N ILE A 7 -14.51 -10.60 11.35
CA ILE A 7 -14.09 -9.39 10.66
C ILE A 7 -14.20 -9.71 9.17
N ASP A 8 -15.15 -9.08 8.49
CA ASP A 8 -15.26 -9.20 7.04
C ASP A 8 -14.08 -8.50 6.39
N LEU A 9 -13.23 -9.28 5.73
CA LEU A 9 -12.14 -8.76 4.93
C LEU A 9 -12.66 -8.32 3.56
N ARG A 10 -12.12 -7.21 3.08
CA ARG A 10 -12.36 -6.66 1.75
C ARG A 10 -11.04 -6.59 1.00
N THR A 11 -11.11 -6.78 -0.31
CA THR A 11 -9.96 -6.60 -1.19
C THR A 11 -9.83 -5.13 -1.58
N PHE A 12 -8.65 -4.56 -1.37
CA PHE A 12 -8.30 -3.20 -1.77
C PHE A 12 -7.16 -3.25 -2.79
N THR A 13 -7.18 -2.35 -3.77
CA THR A 13 -6.04 -2.08 -4.64
C THR A 13 -5.40 -0.77 -4.22
N VAL A 14 -4.14 -0.82 -3.82
CA VAL A 14 -3.37 0.33 -3.33
C VAL A 14 -2.18 0.56 -4.25
N ASP A 15 -2.09 1.75 -4.81
CA ASP A 15 -0.92 2.17 -5.59
C ASP A 15 0.09 2.84 -4.65
N VAL A 16 1.32 2.33 -4.62
CA VAL A 16 2.44 2.92 -3.89
C VAL A 16 3.35 3.62 -4.90
N GLU A 17 3.38 4.95 -4.82
CA GLU A 17 4.31 5.80 -5.55
C GLU A 17 5.65 5.88 -4.80
N PHE A 18 6.74 5.71 -5.53
CA PHE A 18 8.10 5.90 -5.05
C PHE A 18 8.69 7.16 -5.67
N SER A 19 9.27 8.01 -4.83
CA SER A 19 9.82 9.30 -5.22
C SER A 19 11.24 9.50 -4.68
N SER A 20 12.06 10.24 -5.41
CA SER A 20 13.44 10.58 -5.04
C SER A 20 13.57 12.10 -5.00
N GLY A 21 13.74 12.67 -3.81
CA GLY A 21 13.83 14.14 -3.67
C GLY A 21 12.55 14.88 -4.08
N GLY A 22 11.40 14.21 -3.99
CA GLY A 22 10.09 14.77 -4.36
C GLY A 22 9.61 14.39 -5.77
N GLU A 23 10.49 13.92 -6.64
CA GLU A 23 10.13 13.53 -8.02
C GLU A 23 9.74 12.04 -8.08
N PRO A 24 8.53 11.69 -8.55
CA PRO A 24 8.11 10.31 -8.74
C PRO A 24 8.93 9.60 -9.82
N TYR A 25 9.33 8.34 -9.58
CA TYR A 25 10.04 7.53 -10.57
C TYR A 25 9.43 6.14 -10.80
N ALA A 26 8.58 5.65 -9.88
CA ALA A 26 7.90 4.39 -10.03
C ALA A 26 6.56 4.37 -9.27
N THR A 27 5.65 3.54 -9.74
CA THR A 27 4.42 3.18 -9.01
C THR A 27 4.26 1.68 -9.08
N GLU A 28 3.92 1.07 -7.94
CA GLU A 28 3.60 -0.36 -7.86
C GLU A 28 2.23 -0.55 -7.20
N SER A 29 1.40 -1.44 -7.77
CA SER A 29 0.06 -1.73 -7.27
C SER A 29 0.08 -2.99 -6.40
N TYR A 30 -0.52 -2.89 -5.21
CA TYR A 30 -0.69 -3.97 -4.26
C TYR A 30 -2.16 -4.32 -4.10
N THR A 31 -2.49 -5.61 -4.18
CA THR A 31 -3.81 -6.12 -3.80
C THR A 31 -3.73 -6.63 -2.36
N VAL A 32 -4.50 -6.00 -1.47
CA VAL A 32 -4.45 -6.26 -0.02
C VAL A 32 -5.83 -6.64 0.49
N GLU A 33 -5.92 -7.74 1.24
CA GLU A 33 -7.12 -8.09 2.00
C GLU A 33 -7.05 -7.47 3.39
N ALA A 34 -8.00 -6.59 3.73
CA ALA A 34 -8.02 -5.90 5.01
C ALA A 34 -9.44 -5.63 5.50
N ALA A 35 -9.59 -5.36 6.79
CA ALA A 35 -10.88 -5.01 7.39
C ALA A 35 -11.39 -3.63 6.91
N ASP A 36 -10.47 -2.72 6.61
CA ASP A 36 -10.75 -1.35 6.22
C ASP A 36 -9.61 -0.78 5.36
N TRP A 37 -9.86 0.38 4.75
CA TRP A 37 -8.90 1.05 3.87
C TRP A 37 -7.63 1.47 4.61
N TYR A 38 -7.70 1.83 5.89
CA TYR A 38 -6.54 2.31 6.63
C TYR A 38 -5.54 1.19 6.86
N ARG A 39 -6.04 -0.01 7.21
CA ARG A 39 -5.22 -1.22 7.29
C ARG A 39 -4.62 -1.59 5.93
N ALA A 40 -5.42 -1.61 4.86
CA ALA A 40 -4.89 -1.88 3.53
C ALA A 40 -3.79 -0.89 3.10
N HIS A 41 -3.94 0.39 3.43
CA HIS A 41 -2.93 1.41 3.15
C HIS A 41 -1.61 1.14 3.87
N ARG A 42 -1.69 0.85 5.18
CA ARG A 42 -0.51 0.53 6.00
C ARG A 42 0.18 -0.74 5.50
N ASP A 43 -0.60 -1.79 5.27
CA ASP A 43 -0.07 -3.10 4.88
C ASP A 43 0.57 -3.01 3.48
N ALA A 44 0.03 -2.21 2.56
CA ALA A 44 0.68 -1.92 1.26
C ALA A 44 2.03 -1.19 1.42
N LEU A 45 2.15 -0.23 2.34
CA LEU A 45 3.42 0.42 2.63
C LEU A 45 4.44 -0.57 3.21
N GLU A 46 4.02 -1.49 4.07
CA GLU A 46 4.89 -2.54 4.62
C GLU A 46 5.36 -3.51 3.54
N MET A 47 4.45 -3.99 2.69
CA MET A 47 4.79 -4.83 1.54
C MET A 47 5.77 -4.14 0.60
N SER A 48 5.62 -2.83 0.41
CA SER A 48 6.49 -2.04 -0.48
C SER A 48 7.95 -2.00 -0.08
N VAL A 49 8.31 -2.40 1.15
CA VAL A 49 9.70 -2.53 1.59
C VAL A 49 10.45 -3.62 0.82
N SER A 50 9.72 -4.60 0.29
CA SER A 50 10.32 -5.68 -0.53
C SER A 50 10.33 -5.36 -2.03
N SER A 51 9.83 -4.19 -2.43
CA SER A 51 9.79 -3.76 -3.83
C SER A 51 11.20 -3.58 -4.38
N PRO A 52 11.46 -3.90 -5.67
CA PRO A 52 12.71 -3.51 -6.33
C PRO A 52 12.92 -1.99 -6.38
N TYR A 53 11.85 -1.21 -6.18
CA TYR A 53 11.91 0.24 -6.10
C TYR A 53 12.28 0.77 -4.71
N ASP A 54 12.22 -0.05 -3.64
CA ASP A 54 12.71 0.31 -2.29
C ASP A 54 14.22 0.03 -2.21
N ASN A 55 15.00 0.93 -2.79
CA ASN A 55 16.44 0.77 -2.92
C ASN A 55 17.19 1.85 -2.12
N VAL A 56 17.96 1.42 -1.12
CA VAL A 56 18.75 2.30 -0.23
C VAL A 56 19.74 3.22 -0.96
N ARG A 57 20.09 2.89 -2.22
CA ARG A 57 20.97 3.74 -3.04
C ARG A 57 20.26 4.94 -3.66
N ILE A 58 18.93 4.97 -3.63
CA ILE A 58 18.14 6.10 -4.13
C ILE A 58 18.12 7.19 -3.05
N PRO A 59 18.65 8.40 -3.33
CA PRO A 59 18.72 9.46 -2.33
C PRO A 59 17.33 10.02 -2.01
N ASN A 60 17.09 10.35 -0.74
CA ASN A 60 15.84 10.96 -0.27
C ASN A 60 14.59 10.20 -0.74
N LEU A 61 14.66 8.86 -0.71
CA LEU A 61 13.57 7.98 -1.11
C LEU A 61 12.37 8.16 -0.18
N THR A 62 11.21 8.43 -0.77
CA THR A 62 9.91 8.47 -0.09
C THR A 62 8.90 7.58 -0.80
N ARG A 63 7.88 7.17 -0.03
CA ARG A 63 6.79 6.33 -0.50
C ARG A 63 5.46 6.98 -0.14
N ARG A 64 4.49 6.89 -1.05
CA ARG A 64 3.14 7.38 -0.83
C ARG A 64 2.13 6.37 -1.35
N ALA A 65 1.32 5.83 -0.44
CA ALA A 65 0.23 4.94 -0.81
C ALA A 65 -1.05 5.73 -1.12
N THR A 66 -1.76 5.34 -2.18
CA THR A 66 -3.04 5.93 -2.58
C THR A 66 -4.01 4.80 -2.92
N MET A 67 -5.24 4.87 -2.40
CA MET A 67 -6.28 3.92 -2.76
C MET A 67 -6.68 4.12 -4.22
N ARG A 68 -6.74 3.04 -5.00
CA ARG A 68 -7.31 3.12 -6.33
C ARG A 68 -8.82 3.28 -6.19
N ALA A 69 -9.36 4.36 -6.74
CA ALA A 69 -10.81 4.51 -6.84
C ALA A 69 -11.37 3.33 -7.65
N ALA A 70 -12.49 2.76 -7.20
CA ALA A 70 -13.22 1.83 -8.05
C ALA A 70 -13.55 2.57 -9.35
N LYS A 71 -13.17 1.98 -10.50
CA LYS A 71 -13.66 2.47 -11.77
C LYS A 71 -15.16 2.17 -11.81
N ASP A 72 -15.97 3.21 -11.93
CA ASP A 72 -17.41 3.10 -12.20
C ASP A 72 -17.69 2.34 -13.51
#